data_AF-A0A9F7RDW5-F1
#
_entry.id   AF-A0A9F7RDW5-F1
#
_cell.length_a   1.000
_cell.length_b   1.000
_cell.length_c   1.000
_cell.angle_alpha   90.00
_cell.angle_beta   90.00
_cell.angle_gamma   90.00
#
_symmetry.space_group_name_H-M   'P 1'
#
loop_
_entity.id
_entity.type
_entity.pdbx_description
1 polymer ?
#
loop_
_entity_poly.entity_id
_entity_poly.type
_entity_poly.pdbx_seq_one_letter_code
_entity_poly.pdbx_strand_id
1 'polypeptide(L)'
;MVDKIISHMKSHTRSHYIMCHIPVFCWISATVLERMLGGAESGEIPKTLTQMFTHFLIFQIEHRDQKYHQEFDPDPQQTRESILALGKLAFQQLEKGNLIFYEEDLRECGIDVREVSVYSGVCTQIFREEFGIHLGKVFSFVHLSVQEFLAALYAFLSFINKKIAKEQTWSDLFTKSNMSDFLRSAVDKALQSENGHLDLFLRFLLGPSLESNQTLLRDLLPQAGSSSHSKEETVEYIKMMIRKNPSPEKSINLFHCLNELNDHSLVQEVQHYLNRRDSWCLRGVSLSPAQWSALVFVLLNSEVDLDVFDLRKYYGSEECLQKLLPVVKTSRKAV
;
A
#
# COMPACT_ATOMS: atom_id res chain seq x y z
N MET A 1 -21.88 2.12 -15.37
CA MET A 1 -20.69 1.49 -14.77
C MET A 1 -19.87 2.51 -14.00
N VAL A 2 -19.45 3.61 -14.64
CA VAL A 2 -18.69 4.71 -14.03
C VAL A 2 -19.28 5.23 -12.70
N ASP A 3 -20.59 5.50 -12.65
CA ASP A 3 -21.22 5.99 -11.40
C ASP A 3 -21.15 4.98 -10.25
N LYS A 4 -21.18 3.68 -10.55
CA LYS A 4 -21.02 2.61 -9.54
C LYS A 4 -19.60 2.57 -8.99
N ILE A 5 -18.59 2.70 -9.88
CA ILE A 5 -17.17 2.76 -9.49
C ILE A 5 -16.92 4.00 -8.61
N ILE A 6 -17.39 5.18 -9.03
CA ILE A 6 -17.23 6.42 -8.27
C ILE A 6 -17.92 6.33 -6.92
N SER A 7 -19.15 5.80 -6.88
CA SER A 7 -19.90 5.60 -5.64
C SER A 7 -19.17 4.66 -4.68
N HIS A 8 -18.67 3.52 -5.16
CA HIS A 8 -17.87 2.58 -4.35
C HIS A 8 -16.61 3.24 -3.79
N MET A 9 -15.88 3.97 -4.63
CA MET A 9 -14.64 4.64 -4.21
C MET A 9 -14.90 5.72 -3.15
N LYS A 10 -15.97 6.49 -3.30
CA LYS A 10 -16.37 7.51 -2.31
C LYS A 10 -16.83 6.90 -0.98
N SER A 11 -17.66 5.85 -1.04
CA SER A 11 -18.34 5.29 0.13
C SER A 11 -17.47 4.36 0.98
N HIS A 12 -16.59 3.56 0.37
CA HIS A 12 -15.85 2.51 1.09
C HIS A 12 -14.35 2.77 1.16
N THR A 13 -13.82 3.63 0.30
CA THR A 13 -12.37 3.71 0.06
C THR A 13 -11.91 5.13 -0.20
N ARG A 14 -12.40 6.10 0.58
CA ARG A 14 -12.13 7.54 0.35
C ARG A 14 -10.64 7.89 0.32
N SER A 15 -9.82 7.24 1.16
CA SER A 15 -8.35 7.36 1.07
C SER A 15 -7.81 6.91 -0.28
N HIS A 16 -8.39 5.88 -0.89
CA HIS A 16 -8.04 5.40 -2.23
C HIS A 16 -8.63 6.27 -3.33
N TYR A 17 -9.82 6.84 -3.14
CA TYR A 17 -10.40 7.83 -4.05
C TYR A 17 -9.47 9.04 -4.21
N ILE A 18 -8.89 9.53 -3.10
CA ILE A 18 -7.93 10.63 -3.14
C ILE A 18 -6.68 10.23 -3.95
N MET A 19 -6.20 8.99 -3.79
CA MET A 19 -5.08 8.49 -4.58
C MET A 19 -5.39 8.42 -6.08
N CYS A 20 -6.65 8.31 -6.49
CA CYS A 20 -7.04 8.33 -7.91
C CYS A 20 -6.83 9.69 -8.61
N HIS A 21 -6.43 10.74 -7.90
CA HIS A 21 -5.88 11.93 -8.55
C HIS A 21 -4.54 11.66 -9.23
N ILE A 22 -3.85 10.59 -8.86
CA ILE A 22 -2.65 10.10 -9.52
C ILE A 22 -3.09 9.11 -10.63
N PRO A 23 -2.69 9.33 -11.91
CA PRO A 23 -3.20 8.54 -13.03
C PRO A 23 -3.04 7.03 -12.90
N VAL A 24 -1.93 6.54 -12.36
CA VAL A 24 -1.70 5.09 -12.19
C VAL A 24 -2.67 4.46 -11.20
N PHE A 25 -3.00 5.13 -10.09
CA PHE A 25 -3.97 4.63 -9.12
C PHE A 25 -5.38 4.66 -9.70
N CYS A 26 -5.72 5.71 -10.46
CA CYS A 26 -6.98 5.76 -11.19
C CYS A 26 -7.11 4.60 -12.17
N TRP A 27 -6.07 4.33 -12.96
CA TRP A 27 -6.02 3.22 -13.90
C TRP A 27 -6.17 1.87 -13.19
N ILE A 28 -5.38 1.60 -12.14
CA ILE A 28 -5.47 0.36 -11.36
C ILE A 28 -6.88 0.18 -10.77
N SER A 29 -7.43 1.20 -10.12
CA SER A 29 -8.76 1.14 -9.52
C SER A 29 -9.85 0.96 -10.58
N ALA A 30 -9.76 1.62 -11.73
CA ALA A 30 -10.70 1.45 -12.83
C ALA A 30 -10.65 0.02 -13.37
N THR A 31 -9.45 -0.50 -13.69
CA THR A 31 -9.26 -1.87 -14.20
C THR A 31 -9.83 -2.91 -13.22
N VAL A 32 -9.55 -2.76 -11.93
CA VAL A 32 -10.01 -3.73 -10.93
C VAL A 32 -11.51 -3.64 -10.70
N LEU A 33 -12.03 -2.43 -10.45
CA LEU A 33 -13.44 -2.25 -10.12
C LEU A 33 -14.36 -2.48 -11.32
N GLU A 34 -13.94 -2.19 -12.55
CA GLU A 34 -14.72 -2.50 -13.75
C GLU A 34 -14.96 -3.99 -13.90
N ARG A 35 -13.92 -4.81 -13.68
CA ARG A 35 -14.00 -6.26 -13.83
C ARG A 35 -14.87 -6.90 -12.73
N MET A 36 -14.72 -6.45 -11.48
CA MET A 36 -15.48 -6.97 -10.34
C MET A 36 -16.94 -6.49 -10.32
N LEU A 37 -17.20 -5.20 -10.61
CA LEU A 37 -18.58 -4.68 -10.66
C LEU A 37 -19.30 -5.03 -11.96
N GLY A 38 -18.56 -5.37 -13.01
CA GLY A 38 -19.06 -5.85 -14.29
C GLY A 38 -19.58 -7.29 -14.27
N GLY A 39 -19.39 -8.01 -13.17
CA GLY A 39 -19.80 -9.41 -13.03
C GLY A 39 -18.90 -10.39 -13.79
N ALA A 40 -17.75 -9.94 -14.28
CA ALA A 40 -16.75 -10.81 -14.90
C ALA A 40 -16.01 -11.67 -13.87
N GLU A 41 -16.01 -11.25 -12.60
CA GLU A 41 -15.40 -11.95 -11.47
C GLU A 41 -16.36 -12.04 -10.29
N SER A 42 -16.38 -13.19 -9.61
CA SER A 42 -17.13 -13.39 -8.37
C SER A 42 -16.20 -13.23 -7.17
N GLY A 43 -16.34 -12.15 -6.39
CA GLY A 43 -15.50 -11.92 -5.21
C GLY A 43 -15.93 -10.68 -4.41
N GLU A 44 -15.37 -10.52 -3.21
CA GLU A 44 -15.58 -9.32 -2.41
C GLU A 44 -14.83 -8.14 -3.03
N ILE A 45 -15.53 -7.03 -3.26
CA ILE A 45 -14.92 -5.83 -3.85
C ILE A 45 -13.82 -5.30 -2.91
N PRO A 46 -12.62 -4.96 -3.41
CA PRO A 46 -11.51 -4.49 -2.59
C PRO A 46 -11.89 -3.24 -1.78
N LYS A 47 -11.55 -3.31 -0.49
CA LYS A 47 -11.72 -2.25 0.50
C LYS A 47 -10.38 -1.66 0.94
N THR A 48 -9.27 -2.37 0.73
CA THR A 48 -7.92 -1.88 1.07
C THR A 48 -7.06 -1.70 -0.18
N LEU A 49 -5.98 -0.92 -0.07
CA LEU A 49 -5.07 -0.71 -1.19
C LEU A 49 -4.35 -2.01 -1.54
N THR A 50 -3.99 -2.80 -0.53
CA THR A 50 -3.40 -4.12 -0.74
C THR A 50 -4.34 -5.02 -1.53
N GLN A 51 -5.63 -5.11 -1.17
CA GLN A 51 -6.60 -5.91 -1.93
C GLN A 51 -6.71 -5.43 -3.38
N MET A 52 -6.74 -4.11 -3.61
CA MET A 52 -6.77 -3.53 -4.94
C MET A 52 -5.55 -3.97 -5.78
N PHE A 53 -4.35 -3.88 -5.23
CA PHE A 53 -3.12 -4.28 -5.92
C PHE A 53 -3.00 -5.81 -6.10
N THR A 54 -3.51 -6.59 -5.16
CA THR A 54 -3.60 -8.05 -5.28
C THR A 54 -4.50 -8.45 -6.44
N HIS A 55 -5.72 -7.90 -6.53
CA HIS A 55 -6.60 -8.15 -7.67
C HIS A 55 -6.00 -7.66 -8.99
N PHE A 56 -5.35 -6.50 -8.98
CA PHE A 56 -4.63 -6.02 -10.15
C PHE A 56 -3.56 -7.01 -10.61
N LEU A 57 -2.72 -7.52 -9.71
CA LEU A 57 -1.71 -8.51 -10.05
C LEU A 57 -2.33 -9.79 -10.64
N ILE A 58 -3.39 -10.31 -10.02
CA ILE A 58 -4.14 -11.49 -10.52
C ILE A 58 -4.63 -11.24 -11.95
N PHE A 59 -5.26 -10.09 -12.20
CA PHE A 59 -5.75 -9.74 -13.53
C PHE A 59 -4.64 -9.60 -14.58
N GLN A 60 -3.45 -9.14 -14.18
CA GLN A 60 -2.30 -9.06 -15.08
C GLN A 60 -1.72 -10.44 -15.41
N ILE A 61 -1.77 -11.38 -14.45
CA ILE A 61 -1.39 -12.78 -14.67
C ILE A 61 -2.34 -13.41 -15.69
N GLU A 62 -3.65 -13.35 -15.43
CA GLU A 62 -4.67 -13.93 -16.33
C GLU A 62 -4.62 -13.33 -17.74
N HIS A 63 -4.44 -12.00 -17.84
CA HIS A 63 -4.36 -11.32 -19.13
C HIS A 63 -3.10 -11.70 -19.91
N ARG A 64 -1.97 -11.94 -19.22
CA ARG A 64 -0.76 -12.52 -19.83
C ARG A 64 -1.07 -13.89 -20.44
N ASP A 65 -1.77 -14.74 -19.69
CA ASP A 65 -2.04 -16.10 -20.10
C ASP A 65 -2.92 -16.14 -21.36
N GLN A 66 -3.97 -15.31 -21.41
CA GLN A 66 -4.83 -15.16 -22.59
C GLN A 66 -4.10 -14.62 -23.84
N LYS A 67 -3.13 -13.71 -23.66
CA LYS A 67 -2.44 -13.04 -24.78
C LYS A 67 -1.34 -13.88 -25.42
N TYR A 68 -0.64 -14.70 -24.64
CA TYR A 68 0.57 -15.41 -25.10
C TYR A 68 0.43 -16.94 -25.12
N HIS A 69 -0.54 -17.52 -24.42
CA HIS A 69 -0.78 -18.97 -24.38
C HIS A 69 -2.20 -19.27 -24.89
N GLN A 70 -2.39 -19.26 -26.22
CA GLN A 70 -3.69 -19.55 -26.84
C GLN A 70 -4.16 -21.01 -26.67
N GLU A 71 -3.34 -21.94 -26.14
CA GLU A 71 -3.69 -23.39 -26.09
C GLU A 71 -3.26 -24.15 -24.82
N PHE A 72 -2.59 -23.53 -23.84
CA PHE A 72 -2.17 -24.23 -22.62
C PHE A 72 -2.50 -23.41 -21.37
N ASP A 73 -3.17 -24.06 -20.42
CA ASP A 73 -3.36 -23.55 -19.06
C ASP A 73 -1.95 -23.32 -18.47
N PRO A 74 -1.59 -22.09 -18.07
CA PRO A 74 -0.28 -21.78 -17.51
C PRO A 74 -0.04 -22.67 -16.28
N ASP A 75 1.16 -23.25 -16.19
CA ASP A 75 1.54 -23.99 -14.99
C ASP A 75 1.51 -23.04 -13.77
N PRO A 76 0.63 -23.27 -12.78
CA PRO A 76 0.53 -22.42 -11.59
C PRO A 76 1.87 -22.29 -10.85
N GLN A 77 2.73 -23.31 -10.94
CA GLN A 77 4.06 -23.27 -10.35
C GLN A 77 4.97 -22.26 -11.06
N GLN A 78 5.00 -22.27 -12.40
CA GLN A 78 5.79 -21.32 -13.19
C GLN A 78 5.35 -19.86 -12.97
N THR A 79 4.04 -19.62 -12.88
CA THR A 79 3.49 -18.29 -12.56
C THR A 79 3.94 -17.82 -11.18
N ARG A 80 3.90 -18.71 -10.18
CA ARG A 80 4.36 -18.41 -8.83
C ARG A 80 5.86 -18.10 -8.77
N GLU A 81 6.69 -18.88 -9.47
CA GLU A 81 8.13 -18.64 -9.56
C GLU A 81 8.43 -17.29 -10.21
N SER A 82 7.69 -16.94 -11.27
CA SER A 82 7.80 -15.66 -11.96
C SER A 82 7.47 -14.46 -11.06
N ILE A 83 6.37 -14.54 -10.29
CA ILE A 83 5.96 -13.49 -9.35
C ILE A 83 6.98 -13.34 -8.22
N LEU A 84 7.50 -14.46 -7.70
CA LEU A 84 8.55 -14.43 -6.68
C LEU A 84 9.84 -13.81 -7.19
N ALA A 85 10.23 -14.10 -8.44
CA ALA A 85 11.40 -13.50 -9.07
C ALA A 85 11.23 -11.98 -9.26
N LEU A 86 10.07 -11.54 -9.76
CA LEU A 86 9.74 -10.11 -9.88
C LEU A 86 9.69 -9.41 -8.52
N GLY A 87 9.10 -10.05 -7.51
CA GLY A 87 9.06 -9.54 -6.15
C GLY A 87 10.45 -9.44 -5.51
N LYS A 88 11.33 -10.42 -5.76
CA LYS A 88 12.74 -10.38 -5.33
C LYS A 88 13.45 -9.18 -5.95
N LEU A 89 13.29 -8.97 -7.26
CA LEU A 89 13.85 -7.82 -7.96
C LEU A 89 13.32 -6.51 -7.37
N ALA A 90 12.01 -6.40 -7.20
CA ALA A 90 11.37 -5.21 -6.64
C ALA A 90 11.91 -4.89 -5.24
N PHE A 91 12.07 -5.91 -4.40
CA PHE A 91 12.62 -5.79 -3.06
C PHE A 91 14.07 -5.33 -3.06
N GLN A 92 14.94 -5.97 -3.85
CA GLN A 92 16.35 -5.58 -3.95
C GLN A 92 16.53 -4.16 -4.51
N GLN A 93 15.74 -3.76 -5.51
CA GLN A 93 15.81 -2.41 -6.07
C GLN A 93 15.23 -1.37 -5.11
N LEU A 94 14.17 -1.71 -4.35
CA LEU A 94 13.63 -0.84 -3.31
C LEU A 94 14.66 -0.61 -2.19
N GLU A 95 15.35 -1.66 -1.75
CA GLU A 95 16.42 -1.59 -0.75
C GLU A 95 17.60 -0.73 -1.21
N LYS A 96 17.95 -0.81 -2.51
CA LYS A 96 18.99 0.03 -3.13
C LYS A 96 18.53 1.48 -3.40
N GLY A 97 17.23 1.77 -3.33
CA GLY A 97 16.66 3.07 -3.70
C GLY A 97 16.61 3.31 -5.21
N ASN A 98 16.64 2.25 -6.01
CA ASN A 98 16.67 2.32 -7.47
C ASN A 98 15.27 2.26 -8.07
N LEU A 99 15.00 3.13 -9.03
CA LEU A 99 13.77 3.13 -9.85
C LEU A 99 13.95 2.48 -11.23
N ILE A 100 15.20 2.38 -11.66
CA ILE A 100 15.60 1.74 -12.92
C ILE A 100 16.59 0.63 -12.64
N PHE A 101 16.58 -0.39 -13.49
CA PHE A 101 17.45 -1.56 -13.39
C PHE A 101 17.80 -2.08 -14.79
N TYR A 102 18.80 -2.95 -14.85
CA TYR A 102 19.42 -3.41 -16.09
C TYR A 102 19.20 -4.91 -16.30
N GLU A 103 19.69 -5.43 -17.43
CA GLU A 103 19.60 -6.86 -17.75
C GLU A 103 20.30 -7.74 -16.70
N GLU A 104 21.37 -7.25 -16.09
CA GLU A 104 22.13 -7.96 -15.06
C GLU A 104 21.28 -8.19 -13.80
N ASP A 105 20.53 -7.17 -13.37
CA ASP A 105 19.63 -7.26 -12.21
C ASP A 105 18.51 -8.29 -12.45
N LEU A 106 17.98 -8.35 -13.68
CA LEU A 106 16.97 -9.34 -14.09
C LEU A 106 17.54 -10.77 -14.00
N ARG A 107 18.75 -10.98 -14.53
CA ARG A 107 19.42 -12.28 -14.52
C ARG A 107 19.76 -12.74 -13.09
N GLU A 108 20.18 -11.84 -12.21
CA GLU A 108 20.43 -12.14 -10.79
C GLU A 108 19.15 -12.59 -10.04
N CYS A 109 18.00 -12.13 -10.51
CA CYS A 109 16.69 -12.55 -10.00
C CYS A 109 16.14 -13.80 -10.69
N GLY A 110 16.83 -14.36 -11.69
CA GLY A 110 16.38 -15.52 -12.45
C GLY A 110 15.29 -15.20 -13.48
N ILE A 111 15.18 -13.94 -13.92
CA ILE A 111 14.20 -13.50 -14.92
C ILE A 111 14.87 -13.50 -16.31
N ASP A 112 14.29 -14.22 -17.27
CA ASP A 112 14.72 -14.11 -18.68
C ASP A 112 14.33 -12.74 -19.22
N VAL A 113 15.31 -11.99 -19.73
CA VAL A 113 15.13 -10.67 -20.35
C VAL A 113 14.08 -10.70 -21.46
N ARG A 114 13.95 -11.83 -22.17
CA ARG A 114 12.96 -12.04 -23.24
C ARG A 114 11.52 -12.13 -22.71
N GLU A 115 11.35 -12.51 -21.44
CA GLU A 115 10.04 -12.59 -20.79
C GLU A 115 9.59 -11.27 -20.19
N VAL A 116 10.46 -10.25 -20.12
CA VAL A 116 10.09 -8.95 -19.53
C VAL A 116 8.99 -8.24 -20.33
N SER A 117 8.99 -8.36 -21.66
CA SER A 117 7.91 -7.86 -22.53
C SER A 117 6.55 -8.51 -22.24
N VAL A 118 6.56 -9.68 -21.61
CA VAL A 118 5.35 -10.42 -21.22
C VAL A 118 4.71 -9.79 -19.98
N TYR A 119 5.51 -9.14 -19.11
CA TYR A 119 5.03 -8.42 -17.92
C TYR A 119 4.63 -6.96 -18.19
N SER A 120 4.19 -6.62 -19.41
CA SER A 120 3.92 -5.23 -19.86
C SER A 120 2.99 -4.39 -18.95
N GLY A 121 2.21 -5.02 -18.08
CA GLY A 121 1.34 -4.38 -17.09
C GLY A 121 1.99 -4.11 -15.72
N VAL A 122 3.21 -4.57 -15.50
CA VAL A 122 3.93 -4.57 -14.21
C VAL A 122 5.34 -3.99 -14.38
N CYS A 123 6.04 -4.39 -15.45
CA CYS A 123 7.37 -3.92 -15.82
C CYS A 123 7.32 -3.30 -17.22
N THR A 124 8.08 -2.22 -17.43
CA THR A 124 8.25 -1.58 -18.73
C THR A 124 9.71 -1.59 -19.14
N GLN A 125 9.95 -1.86 -20.43
CA GLN A 125 11.26 -1.72 -21.04
C GLN A 125 11.38 -0.31 -21.60
N ILE A 126 12.43 0.39 -21.19
CA ILE A 126 12.80 1.73 -21.64
C ILE A 126 14.02 1.60 -22.54
N PHE A 127 13.87 2.00 -23.80
CA PHE A 127 15.01 2.10 -24.72
C PHE A 127 15.79 3.38 -24.39
N ARG A 128 17.08 3.24 -24.07
CA ARG A 128 17.97 4.39 -23.94
C ARG A 128 18.77 4.56 -25.24
N GLU A 129 18.47 5.64 -25.94
CA GLU A 129 19.16 6.05 -27.16
C GLU A 129 19.75 7.45 -26.93
N GLU A 130 21.07 7.58 -27.00
CA GLU A 130 21.75 8.89 -26.98
C GLU A 130 22.54 9.04 -28.27
N PHE A 131 22.31 10.14 -28.99
CA PHE A 131 23.02 10.49 -30.23
C PHE A 131 23.03 9.38 -31.31
N GLY A 132 21.98 8.54 -31.37
CA GLY A 132 21.87 7.44 -32.34
C GLY A 132 22.73 6.22 -32.00
N ILE A 133 23.29 6.14 -30.79
CA ILE A 133 23.97 4.96 -30.25
C ILE A 133 23.03 4.26 -29.28
N HIS A 134 22.75 2.99 -29.52
CA HIS A 134 21.90 2.17 -28.65
C HIS A 134 22.70 1.77 -27.39
N LEU A 135 22.45 2.42 -26.26
CA LEU A 135 23.22 2.26 -25.00
C LEU A 135 22.78 1.05 -24.14
N GLY A 136 21.97 0.15 -24.69
CA GLY A 136 21.38 -0.98 -23.98
C GLY A 136 19.92 -0.79 -23.60
N LYS A 137 19.34 -1.82 -22.98
CA LYS A 137 17.96 -1.83 -22.50
C LYS A 137 17.94 -1.47 -21.01
N VAL A 138 17.10 -0.51 -20.65
CA VAL A 138 16.83 -0.14 -19.26
C VAL A 138 15.41 -0.60 -18.94
N PHE A 139 15.16 -0.94 -17.69
CA PHE A 139 13.84 -1.39 -17.25
C PHE A 139 13.41 -0.61 -16.01
N SER A 140 12.10 -0.49 -15.83
CA SER A 140 11.52 0.01 -14.59
C SER A 140 10.20 -0.71 -14.33
N PHE A 141 9.75 -0.71 -13.08
CA PHE A 141 8.34 -0.99 -12.84
C PHE A 141 7.48 0.13 -13.44
N VAL A 142 6.23 -0.17 -13.80
CA VAL A 142 5.33 0.84 -14.38
C VAL A 142 5.09 2.02 -13.44
N HIS A 143 5.23 1.81 -12.14
CA HIS A 143 5.20 2.84 -11.11
C HIS A 143 5.86 2.35 -9.81
N LEU A 144 6.39 3.26 -8.98
CA LEU A 144 7.00 2.95 -7.68
C LEU A 144 6.05 2.17 -6.76
N SER A 145 4.75 2.49 -6.77
CA SER A 145 3.77 1.74 -5.97
C SER A 145 3.66 0.27 -6.35
N VAL A 146 3.89 -0.07 -7.63
CA VAL A 146 3.90 -1.47 -8.10
C VAL A 146 5.17 -2.18 -7.61
N GLN A 147 6.30 -1.48 -7.64
CA GLN A 147 7.56 -1.98 -7.05
C GLN A 147 7.41 -2.21 -5.54
N GLU A 148 6.89 -1.25 -4.79
CA GLU A 148 6.68 -1.39 -3.34
C GLU A 148 5.70 -2.50 -2.99
N PHE A 149 4.62 -2.66 -3.77
CA PHE A 149 3.67 -3.76 -3.58
C PHE A 149 4.33 -5.13 -3.80
N LEU A 150 5.04 -5.32 -4.91
CA LEU A 150 5.73 -6.58 -5.20
C LEU A 150 6.84 -6.88 -4.21
N ALA A 151 7.57 -5.87 -3.77
CA ALA A 151 8.56 -5.99 -2.70
C ALA A 151 7.92 -6.45 -1.39
N ALA A 152 6.79 -5.86 -1.01
CA ALA A 152 6.05 -6.23 0.20
C ALA A 152 5.50 -7.66 0.12
N LEU A 153 4.94 -8.04 -1.02
CA LEU A 153 4.47 -9.39 -1.27
C LEU A 153 5.63 -10.40 -1.19
N TYR A 154 6.78 -10.10 -1.79
CA TYR A 154 7.98 -10.93 -1.69
C TYR A 154 8.48 -11.08 -0.24
N ALA A 155 8.54 -9.98 0.52
CA ALA A 155 8.95 -10.03 1.91
C ALA A 155 8.01 -10.89 2.75
N PHE A 156 6.70 -10.72 2.58
CA PHE A 156 5.69 -11.54 3.26
C PHE A 156 5.81 -13.02 2.91
N LEU A 157 5.89 -13.36 1.62
CA LEU A 157 6.01 -14.74 1.15
C LEU A 157 7.33 -15.38 1.59
N SER A 158 8.44 -14.65 1.52
CA SER A 158 9.76 -15.15 1.93
C SER A 158 9.80 -15.45 3.43
N PHE A 159 9.20 -14.59 4.24
CA PHE A 159 9.06 -14.79 5.68
C PHE A 159 8.26 -16.06 6.00
N ILE A 160 7.05 -16.21 5.44
CA ILE A 160 6.21 -17.39 5.68
C ILE A 160 6.88 -18.68 5.21
N ASN A 161 7.55 -18.64 4.07
CA ASN A 161 8.21 -19.82 3.50
C ASN A 161 9.54 -20.17 4.19
N LYS A 162 10.02 -19.33 5.13
CA LYS A 162 11.38 -19.40 5.70
C LYS A 162 12.47 -19.48 4.61
N LYS A 163 12.17 -19.00 3.41
CA LYS A 163 13.10 -18.93 2.28
C LYS A 163 13.82 -17.60 2.40
N ILE A 164 14.95 -17.59 3.07
CA ILE A 164 15.76 -16.38 3.24
C ILE A 164 16.97 -16.48 2.31
N ALA A 165 17.17 -15.45 1.49
CA ALA A 165 18.49 -15.16 0.93
C ALA A 165 19.32 -14.53 2.07
N LYS A 166 20.35 -15.23 2.54
CA LYS A 166 21.22 -14.80 3.66
C LYS A 166 22.03 -13.51 3.39
N GLU A 167 21.85 -12.87 2.23
CA GLU A 167 22.74 -11.84 1.68
C GLU A 167 22.05 -10.46 1.49
N GLN A 168 20.91 -10.21 2.14
CA GLN A 168 20.17 -8.93 2.01
C GLN A 168 20.37 -8.00 3.21
N THR A 169 20.37 -6.68 3.00
CA THR A 169 20.56 -5.65 4.05
C THR A 169 19.39 -5.67 5.06
N TRP A 170 18.22 -6.16 4.65
CA TRP A 170 17.06 -6.35 5.49
C TRP A 170 17.01 -7.73 6.16
N SER A 171 18.14 -8.44 6.26
CA SER A 171 18.27 -9.73 6.96
C SER A 171 17.64 -9.72 8.36
N ASP A 172 17.73 -8.59 9.07
CA ASP A 172 17.17 -8.42 10.42
C ASP A 172 15.65 -8.53 10.47
N LEU A 173 14.93 -8.19 9.39
CA LEU A 173 13.49 -8.42 9.32
C LEU A 173 13.20 -9.92 9.27
N PHE A 174 14.00 -10.68 8.51
CA PHE A 174 13.76 -12.10 8.28
C PHE A 174 14.29 -13.01 9.40
N THR A 175 15.02 -12.47 10.38
CA THR A 175 15.48 -13.24 11.56
C THR A 175 14.40 -13.42 12.63
N LYS A 176 13.23 -12.78 12.48
CA LYS A 176 12.16 -12.85 13.46
C LYS A 176 11.50 -14.23 13.49
N SER A 177 11.16 -14.69 14.69
CA SER A 177 10.64 -16.04 14.91
C SER A 177 9.12 -16.14 14.68
N ASN A 178 8.40 -15.02 14.73
CA ASN A 178 6.96 -14.96 14.56
C ASN A 178 6.53 -13.72 13.75
N MET A 179 5.30 -13.78 13.20
CA MET A 179 4.74 -12.75 12.31
C MET A 179 4.58 -11.39 13.00
N SER A 180 4.19 -11.38 14.29
CA SER A 180 4.02 -10.13 15.06
C SER A 180 5.34 -9.36 15.12
N ASP A 181 6.44 -10.02 15.50
CA ASP A 181 7.75 -9.38 15.58
C ASP A 181 8.30 -8.94 14.21
N PHE A 182 8.00 -9.71 13.15
CA PHE A 182 8.32 -9.34 11.77
C PHE A 182 7.62 -8.02 11.38
N LEU A 183 6.30 -7.93 11.57
CA LEU A 183 5.52 -6.75 11.22
C LEU A 183 5.88 -5.54 12.10
N ARG A 184 6.10 -5.74 13.40
CA ARG A 184 6.59 -4.67 14.30
C ARG A 184 7.91 -4.09 13.84
N SER A 185 8.84 -4.95 13.42
CA SER A 185 10.14 -4.50 12.93
C SER A 185 10.04 -3.74 11.61
N ALA A 186 9.09 -4.12 10.74
CA ALA A 186 8.79 -3.34 9.53
C ALA A 186 8.19 -1.97 9.87
N VAL A 187 7.30 -1.89 10.86
CA VAL A 187 6.77 -0.60 11.38
C VAL A 187 7.92 0.28 11.88
N ASP A 188 8.83 -0.26 12.68
CA ASP A 188 9.97 0.49 13.21
C ASP A 188 10.90 1.00 12.09
N LYS A 189 11.20 0.15 11.09
CA LYS A 189 12.01 0.55 9.94
C LYS A 189 11.36 1.66 9.13
N ALA A 190 10.05 1.59 8.87
CA ALA A 190 9.34 2.66 8.18
C ALA A 190 9.36 3.97 8.98
N LEU A 191 9.20 3.90 10.31
CA LEU A 191 9.27 5.07 11.17
C LEU A 191 10.67 5.66 11.30
N GLN A 192 11.73 4.87 11.08
CA GLN A 192 13.11 5.36 11.01
C GLN A 192 13.43 6.04 9.67
N SER A 193 12.66 5.76 8.62
CA SER A 193 12.79 6.43 7.33
C SER A 193 12.53 7.93 7.48
N GLU A 194 13.47 8.75 7.00
CA GLU A 194 13.35 10.22 7.06
C GLU A 194 12.41 10.77 5.98
N ASN A 195 12.43 10.18 4.79
CA ASN A 195 11.68 10.63 3.62
C ASN A 195 10.39 9.84 3.35
N GLY A 196 10.04 8.88 4.22
CA GLY A 196 8.83 8.06 4.08
C GLY A 196 8.84 7.08 2.91
N HIS A 197 10.01 6.79 2.30
CA HIS A 197 10.11 5.88 1.13
C HIS A 197 9.67 4.43 1.40
N LEU A 198 9.38 4.07 2.65
CA LEU A 198 8.89 2.74 3.06
C LEU A 198 7.42 2.77 3.50
N ASP A 199 6.76 3.92 3.43
CA ASP A 199 5.40 4.09 3.96
C ASP A 199 4.39 3.22 3.19
N LEU A 200 4.47 3.25 1.86
CA LEU A 200 3.56 2.48 1.02
C LEU A 200 3.95 1.00 0.99
N PHE A 201 5.25 0.66 0.98
CA PHE A 201 5.72 -0.70 1.26
C PHE A 201 5.13 -1.27 2.56
N LEU A 202 5.17 -0.53 3.68
CA LEU A 202 4.65 -1.00 4.96
C LEU A 202 3.14 -1.28 4.90
N ARG A 203 2.38 -0.37 4.28
CA ARG A 203 0.93 -0.56 4.06
C ARG A 203 0.65 -1.86 3.32
N PHE A 204 1.39 -2.10 2.23
CA PHE A 204 1.27 -3.33 1.45
C PHE A 204 1.75 -4.57 2.20
N LEU A 205 2.72 -4.46 3.11
CA LEU A 205 3.21 -5.60 3.88
C LEU A 205 2.21 -6.06 4.95
N LEU A 206 1.48 -5.11 5.53
CA LEU A 206 0.48 -5.38 6.56
C LEU A 206 -0.79 -6.00 5.99
N GLY A 207 -1.18 -5.65 4.76
CA GLY A 207 -2.41 -6.15 4.15
C GLY A 207 -2.51 -7.69 4.08
N PRO A 208 -1.51 -8.42 3.55
CA PRO A 208 -1.52 -9.88 3.45
C PRO A 208 -1.53 -10.59 4.81
N SER A 209 -1.22 -9.90 5.91
CA SER A 209 -1.33 -10.48 7.26
C SER A 209 -2.79 -10.80 7.65
N LEU A 210 -3.77 -10.15 7.01
CA LEU A 210 -5.19 -10.49 7.18
C LEU A 210 -5.53 -11.78 6.45
N GLU A 211 -6.20 -12.70 7.15
CA GLU A 211 -6.64 -13.98 6.61
C GLU A 211 -7.55 -13.84 5.36
N SER A 212 -8.39 -12.81 5.33
CA SER A 212 -9.21 -12.46 4.16
C SER A 212 -8.37 -12.23 2.91
N ASN A 213 -7.18 -11.64 3.06
CA ASN A 213 -6.26 -11.33 1.97
C ASN A 213 -5.36 -12.52 1.63
N GLN A 214 -5.10 -13.42 2.59
CA GLN A 214 -4.40 -14.68 2.33
C GLN A 214 -5.23 -15.61 1.43
N THR A 215 -6.56 -15.55 1.53
CA THR A 215 -7.45 -16.32 0.65
C THR A 215 -7.29 -15.89 -0.82
N LEU A 216 -7.11 -14.58 -1.07
CA LEU A 216 -6.83 -14.04 -2.40
C LEU A 216 -5.47 -14.46 -2.95
N LEU A 217 -4.50 -14.73 -2.06
CA LEU A 217 -3.15 -15.14 -2.39
C LEU A 217 -2.95 -16.67 -2.29
N ARG A 218 -4.03 -17.44 -2.13
CA ARG A 218 -3.95 -18.89 -1.83
C ARG A 218 -3.17 -19.66 -2.89
N ASP A 219 -3.32 -19.28 -4.15
CA ASP A 219 -2.63 -19.95 -5.26
C ASP A 219 -1.13 -19.58 -5.32
N LEU A 220 -0.73 -18.49 -4.64
CA LEU A 220 0.66 -18.04 -4.47
C LEU A 220 1.30 -18.49 -3.14
N LEU A 221 0.49 -18.86 -2.15
CA LEU A 221 0.92 -19.35 -0.84
C LEU A 221 1.02 -20.89 -0.87
N PRO A 222 2.01 -21.52 -0.20
CA PRO A 222 1.82 -22.92 0.18
C PRO A 222 0.72 -22.97 1.24
N GLN A 223 -0.09 -24.03 1.30
CA GLN A 223 -1.09 -24.19 2.36
C GLN A 223 -0.40 -24.13 3.73
N ALA A 224 -0.45 -22.97 4.38
CA ALA A 224 0.09 -22.75 5.72
C ALA A 224 -1.07 -22.30 6.61
N GLY A 225 -1.16 -22.90 7.80
CA GLY A 225 -2.20 -22.61 8.78
C GLY A 225 -2.17 -21.14 9.20
N SER A 226 -3.32 -20.48 9.13
CA SER A 226 -3.49 -19.09 9.52
C SER A 226 -3.15 -18.92 11.00
N SER A 227 -2.29 -17.95 11.32
CA SER A 227 -2.06 -17.49 12.71
C SER A 227 -2.76 -16.16 12.93
N SER A 228 -4.06 -16.24 13.25
CA SER A 228 -4.90 -15.09 13.61
C SER A 228 -4.31 -14.25 14.74
N HIS A 229 -3.59 -14.86 15.68
CA HIS A 229 -2.96 -14.21 16.84
C HIS A 229 -1.98 -13.07 16.51
N SER A 230 -1.50 -12.95 15.27
CA SER A 230 -0.52 -11.91 14.89
C SER A 230 -1.13 -10.53 14.61
N LYS A 231 -2.43 -10.46 14.31
CA LYS A 231 -3.10 -9.21 13.89
C LYS A 231 -3.27 -8.24 15.06
N GLU A 232 -3.93 -8.67 16.14
CA GLU A 232 -4.30 -7.79 17.26
C GLU A 232 -3.06 -7.18 17.91
N GLU A 233 -2.00 -7.98 18.03
CA GLU A 233 -0.70 -7.55 18.53
C GLU A 233 -0.04 -6.46 17.67
N THR A 234 -0.17 -6.57 16.35
CA THR A 234 0.38 -5.59 15.40
C THR A 234 -0.45 -4.30 15.44
N VAL A 235 -1.78 -4.43 15.51
CA VAL A 235 -2.70 -3.29 15.65
C VAL A 235 -2.42 -2.49 16.91
N GLU A 236 -2.32 -3.15 18.08
CA GLU A 236 -2.02 -2.46 19.34
C GLU A 236 -0.62 -1.82 19.33
N TYR A 237 0.36 -2.45 18.67
CA TYR A 237 1.67 -1.84 18.47
C TYR A 237 1.59 -0.55 17.64
N ILE A 238 0.87 -0.57 16.51
CA ILE A 238 0.68 0.63 15.67
C ILE A 238 -0.02 1.73 16.47
N LYS A 239 -1.08 1.41 17.22
CA LYS A 239 -1.78 2.38 18.10
C LYS A 239 -0.84 2.95 19.15
N MET A 240 0.03 2.13 19.75
CA MET A 240 1.06 2.60 20.67
C MET A 240 2.02 3.56 19.98
N MET A 241 2.47 3.26 18.75
CA MET A 241 3.36 4.15 18.00
C MET A 241 2.69 5.49 17.65
N ILE A 242 1.40 5.50 17.33
CA ILE A 242 0.62 6.74 17.16
C ILE A 242 0.56 7.54 18.48
N ARG A 243 0.36 6.86 19.62
CA ARG A 243 0.32 7.52 20.95
C ARG A 243 1.65 8.15 21.35
N LYS A 244 2.79 7.64 20.84
CA LYS A 244 4.11 8.28 20.98
C LYS A 244 4.24 9.60 20.21
N ASN A 245 3.21 9.98 19.45
CA ASN A 245 3.10 11.27 18.76
C ASN A 245 4.27 11.53 17.79
N PRO A 246 4.47 10.69 16.76
CA PRO A 246 5.47 10.95 15.73
C PRO A 246 5.05 12.17 14.88
N SER A 247 5.83 12.50 13.84
CA SER A 247 5.46 13.60 12.94
C SER A 247 4.07 13.38 12.32
N PRO A 248 3.34 14.44 11.95
CA PRO A 248 2.01 14.30 11.36
C PRO A 248 1.96 13.35 10.16
N GLU A 249 2.98 13.39 9.31
CA GLU A 249 3.11 12.53 8.13
C GLU A 249 3.24 11.05 8.53
N LYS A 250 4.08 10.74 9.52
CA LYS A 250 4.25 9.38 10.04
C LYS A 250 2.98 8.88 10.71
N SER A 251 2.30 9.73 11.49
CA SER A 251 1.00 9.41 12.07
C SER A 251 -0.03 9.08 10.99
N ILE A 252 -0.13 9.89 9.94
CA ILE A 252 -1.04 9.64 8.80
C ILE A 252 -0.74 8.28 8.15
N ASN A 253 0.54 7.95 7.93
CA ASN A 253 0.91 6.63 7.41
C ASN A 253 0.47 5.49 8.34
N LEU A 254 0.67 5.61 9.65
CA LEU A 254 0.21 4.62 10.63
C LEU A 254 -1.32 4.45 10.65
N PHE A 255 -2.09 5.51 10.43
CA PHE A 255 -3.54 5.39 10.25
C PHE A 255 -3.92 4.65 8.96
N HIS A 256 -3.20 4.91 7.86
CA HIS A 256 -3.37 4.11 6.64
C HIS A 256 -3.03 2.63 6.88
N CYS A 257 -2.01 2.33 7.68
CA CYS A 257 -1.67 0.97 8.09
C CYS A 257 -2.81 0.31 8.90
N LEU A 258 -3.44 1.03 9.83
CA LEU A 258 -4.63 0.53 10.54
C LEU A 258 -5.79 0.24 9.59
N ASN A 259 -6.01 1.08 8.57
CA ASN A 259 -7.02 0.83 7.55
C ASN A 259 -6.71 -0.42 6.72
N GLU A 260 -5.44 -0.69 6.37
CA GLU A 260 -5.05 -1.94 5.69
C GLU A 260 -5.33 -3.17 6.56
N LEU A 261 -5.29 -3.03 7.89
CA LEU A 261 -5.64 -4.07 8.87
C LEU A 261 -7.13 -4.09 9.24
N ASN A 262 -7.96 -3.27 8.56
CA ASN A 262 -9.39 -3.11 8.84
C ASN A 262 -9.69 -2.71 10.30
N ASP A 263 -8.80 -1.95 10.94
CA ASP A 263 -9.02 -1.33 12.25
C ASP A 263 -9.34 0.16 12.08
N HIS A 264 -10.54 0.55 12.52
CA HIS A 264 -11.01 1.93 12.46
C HIS A 264 -11.28 2.50 13.86
N SER A 265 -10.81 1.85 14.93
CA SER A 265 -11.30 2.14 16.28
C SER A 265 -10.93 3.56 16.73
N LEU A 266 -9.71 4.01 16.44
CA LEU A 266 -9.24 5.37 16.78
C LEU A 266 -9.96 6.45 15.97
N VAL A 267 -10.29 6.17 14.71
CA VAL A 267 -11.05 7.08 13.84
C VAL A 267 -12.49 7.22 14.33
N GLN A 268 -13.13 6.10 14.66
CA GLN A 268 -14.49 6.06 15.19
C GLN A 268 -14.60 6.79 16.54
N GLU A 269 -13.60 6.65 17.40
CA GLU A 269 -13.51 7.38 18.68
C GLU A 269 -13.61 8.89 18.45
N VAL A 270 -12.80 9.45 17.54
CA VAL A 270 -12.83 10.88 17.22
C VAL A 270 -14.11 11.30 16.51
N GLN A 271 -14.62 10.51 15.56
CA GLN A 271 -15.88 10.81 14.90
C GLN A 271 -17.05 10.86 15.88
N HIS A 272 -17.08 9.99 16.90
CA HIS A 272 -18.09 10.04 17.96
C HIS A 272 -18.04 11.35 18.75
N TYR A 273 -16.84 11.86 19.06
CA TYR A 273 -16.68 13.16 19.70
C TYR A 273 -17.16 14.33 18.82
N LEU A 274 -16.91 14.25 17.50
CA LEU A 274 -17.32 15.28 16.55
C LEU A 274 -18.83 15.31 16.33
N ASN A 275 -19.48 14.14 16.18
CA ASN A 275 -20.92 14.03 15.91
C ASN A 275 -21.81 14.41 17.10
N ARG A 276 -21.27 14.40 18.33
CA ARG A 276 -22.01 14.80 19.55
C ARG A 276 -22.21 16.31 19.69
N ARG A 277 -21.55 17.13 18.86
CA ARG A 277 -21.71 18.58 18.88
C ARG A 277 -22.32 19.02 17.56
N ASP A 278 -23.47 19.68 17.61
CA ASP A 278 -24.14 20.30 16.45
C ASP A 278 -23.30 21.38 15.74
N SER A 279 -22.08 21.66 16.23
CA SER A 279 -21.06 22.46 15.56
C SER A 279 -19.69 21.82 15.75
N TRP A 280 -18.89 21.79 14.68
CA TRP A 280 -17.50 21.26 14.62
C TRP A 280 -16.49 22.09 15.44
N CYS A 281 -16.90 22.66 16.58
CA CYS A 281 -16.11 23.53 17.42
C CYS A 281 -15.41 22.71 18.52
N LEU A 282 -14.09 22.52 18.36
CA LEU A 282 -13.20 21.87 19.31
C LEU A 282 -12.53 22.87 20.27
N ARG A 283 -12.95 24.14 20.25
CA ARG A 283 -12.46 25.16 21.17
C ARG A 283 -12.68 24.72 22.62
N GLY A 284 -11.58 24.65 23.40
CA GLY A 284 -11.60 24.24 24.81
C GLY A 284 -11.63 22.73 25.07
N VAL A 285 -11.46 21.88 24.04
CA VAL A 285 -11.33 20.42 24.20
C VAL A 285 -9.86 20.03 24.29
N SER A 286 -9.50 19.28 25.32
CA SER A 286 -8.19 18.63 25.41
C SER A 286 -8.24 17.27 24.72
N LEU A 287 -7.57 17.15 23.58
CA LEU A 287 -7.41 15.89 22.86
C LEU A 287 -6.03 15.30 23.15
N SER A 288 -5.96 13.98 23.31
CA SER A 288 -4.69 13.26 23.38
C SER A 288 -3.93 13.36 22.04
N PRO A 289 -2.60 13.10 22.02
CA PRO A 289 -1.84 13.12 20.76
C PRO A 289 -2.40 12.16 19.69
N ALA A 290 -2.87 10.98 20.10
CA ALA A 290 -3.50 10.02 19.20
C ALA A 290 -4.85 10.54 18.65
N GLN A 291 -5.66 11.19 19.48
CA GLN A 291 -6.92 11.80 19.05
C GLN A 291 -6.70 12.99 18.10
N TRP A 292 -5.67 13.80 18.33
CA TRP A 292 -5.27 14.86 17.39
C TRP A 292 -4.86 14.27 16.03
N SER A 293 -4.05 13.22 16.04
CA SER A 293 -3.61 12.55 14.82
C SER A 293 -4.79 11.92 14.07
N ALA A 294 -5.72 11.29 14.80
CA ALA A 294 -6.97 10.76 14.24
C ALA A 294 -7.86 11.86 13.65
N LEU A 295 -7.97 13.02 14.31
CA LEU A 295 -8.72 14.17 13.78
C LEU A 295 -8.12 14.66 12.46
N VAL A 296 -6.81 14.86 12.41
CA VAL A 296 -6.11 15.26 11.18
C VAL A 296 -6.37 14.25 10.08
N PHE A 297 -6.25 12.95 10.39
CA PHE A 297 -6.53 11.88 9.45
C PHE A 297 -7.97 11.92 8.92
N VAL A 298 -8.96 12.10 9.80
CA VAL A 298 -10.38 12.21 9.41
C VAL A 298 -10.63 13.42 8.53
N LEU A 299 -10.07 14.57 8.87
CA LEU A 299 -10.25 15.80 8.08
C LEU A 299 -9.69 15.65 6.66
N LEU A 300 -8.48 15.09 6.53
CA LEU A 300 -7.84 14.84 5.23
C LEU A 300 -8.59 13.81 4.37
N ASN A 301 -9.33 12.89 5.01
CA ASN A 301 -10.07 11.85 4.33
C ASN A 301 -11.60 12.10 4.32
N SER A 302 -12.05 13.31 4.65
CA SER A 302 -13.49 13.61 4.69
C SER A 302 -14.08 13.82 3.28
N GLU A 303 -15.41 13.67 3.17
CA GLU A 303 -16.14 13.98 1.92
C GLU A 303 -16.27 15.49 1.67
N VAL A 304 -16.10 16.31 2.72
CA VAL A 304 -16.18 17.76 2.62
C VAL A 304 -14.93 18.25 1.90
N ASP A 305 -15.11 18.84 0.71
CA ASP A 305 -14.02 19.53 0.03
C ASP A 305 -13.40 20.55 0.99
N LEU A 306 -12.08 20.45 1.20
CA LEU A 306 -11.29 21.38 2.01
C LEU A 306 -11.15 22.74 1.28
N ASP A 307 -12.22 23.22 0.65
CA ASP A 307 -12.24 24.49 -0.09
C ASP A 307 -12.05 25.68 0.86
N VAL A 308 -12.67 25.62 2.05
CA VAL A 308 -12.49 26.59 3.14
C VAL A 308 -12.36 25.88 4.48
N PHE A 309 -11.15 25.86 5.03
CA PHE A 309 -10.87 25.34 6.37
C PHE A 309 -10.90 26.47 7.41
N ASP A 310 -11.92 26.47 8.27
CA ASP A 310 -12.09 27.47 9.33
C ASP A 310 -11.29 27.08 10.57
N LEU A 311 -10.08 27.63 10.69
CA LEU A 311 -9.16 27.37 11.79
C LEU A 311 -9.74 27.81 13.12
N ARG A 312 -10.61 28.83 13.14
CA ARG A 312 -11.22 29.38 14.37
C ARG A 312 -12.05 28.35 15.13
N LYS A 313 -12.49 27.28 14.46
CA LYS A 313 -13.23 26.16 15.07
C LYS A 313 -12.35 25.23 15.90
N TYR A 314 -11.04 25.21 15.65
CA TYR A 314 -10.08 24.28 16.27
C TYR A 314 -8.98 24.99 17.05
N TYR A 315 -8.67 26.21 16.65
CA TYR A 315 -7.51 26.97 17.11
C TYR A 315 -7.68 27.50 18.54
N GLY A 316 -6.73 27.14 19.39
CA GLY A 316 -6.55 27.72 20.73
C GLY A 316 -5.08 27.86 21.16
N SER A 317 -4.12 27.41 20.35
CA SER A 317 -2.68 27.47 20.62
C SER A 317 -1.84 27.26 19.34
N GLU A 318 -0.56 27.66 19.37
CA GLU A 318 0.40 27.43 18.27
C GLU A 318 0.64 25.93 18.02
N GLU A 319 0.68 25.11 19.07
CA GLU A 319 0.80 23.65 18.97
C GLU A 319 -0.34 23.00 18.19
N CYS A 320 -1.57 23.53 18.34
CA CYS A 320 -2.73 23.07 17.58
C CYS A 320 -2.56 23.37 16.08
N LEU A 321 -2.06 24.56 15.75
CA LEU A 321 -1.80 24.96 14.37
C LEU A 321 -0.74 24.05 13.71
N GLN A 322 0.35 23.74 14.42
CA GLN A 322 1.38 22.83 13.90
C GLN A 322 0.81 21.44 13.57
N LYS A 323 -0.06 20.89 14.42
CA LYS A 323 -0.73 19.60 14.19
C LYS A 323 -1.70 19.65 13.01
N LEU A 324 -2.38 20.77 12.80
CA LEU A 324 -3.34 20.96 11.70
C LEU A 324 -2.69 21.39 10.38
N LEU A 325 -1.38 21.65 10.36
CA LEU A 325 -0.65 22.10 9.18
C LEU A 325 -0.88 21.22 7.93
N PRO A 326 -0.95 19.88 8.02
CA PRO A 326 -1.29 19.04 6.85
C PRO A 326 -2.67 19.37 6.25
N VAL A 327 -3.67 19.62 7.09
CA VAL A 327 -5.03 20.00 6.66
C VAL A 327 -5.01 21.37 6.00
N VAL A 328 -4.32 22.34 6.62
CA VAL A 328 -4.17 23.70 6.08
C VAL A 328 -3.50 23.69 4.71
N LYS A 329 -2.40 22.93 4.54
CA LYS A 329 -1.68 22.81 3.26
C LYS A 329 -2.51 22.19 2.15
N THR A 330 -3.43 21.29 2.51
CA THR A 330 -4.31 20.60 1.57
C THR A 330 -5.54 21.45 1.23
N SER A 331 -5.87 22.43 2.08
CA SER A 331 -7.04 23.29 1.89
C SER A 331 -6.79 24.39 0.86
N ARG A 332 -7.80 24.70 0.03
CA ARG A 332 -7.69 25.78 -0.95
C ARG A 332 -7.62 27.16 -0.30
N LYS A 333 -8.34 27.33 0.82
CA LYS A 333 -8.33 28.54 1.66
C LYS A 333 -8.42 28.13 3.12
N ALA A 334 -7.63 28.78 3.98
CA ALA A 334 -7.76 28.68 5.43
C ALA A 334 -8.10 30.07 6.01
N VAL A 335 -9.04 30.13 6.96
CA VAL A 335 -9.56 31.37 7.57
C VAL A 335 -9.64 31.32 9.08
#